data_AF-A0A2V8N834-F1
#
_entry.id   AF-A0A2V8N834-F1
#
_cell.length_a   1.000
_cell.length_b   1.000
_cell.length_c   1.000
_cell.angle_alpha   90.00
_cell.angle_beta   90.00
_cell.angle_gamma   90.00
#
_symmetry.space_group_name_H-M   'P 1'
#
loop_
_entity.id
_entity.type
_entity.pdbx_description
1 polymer ?
#
loop_
_entity_poly.entity_id
_entity_poly.type
_entity_poly.pdbx_seq_one_letter_code
_entity_poly.pdbx_strand_id
1 'polypeptide(L)' 'MKLDIELSPAQAERLREEAERLRVTPEELARAALSDLLSEPDESFKTAAERVLRKNNELYRRLA' A
#
# COMPACT_ATOMS: atom_id res chain seq x y z
N MET A 1 -12.43 11.02 -12.23
CA MET A 1 -12.95 9.95 -13.11
C MET A 1 -13.93 9.10 -12.30
N LYS A 2 -15.03 8.61 -12.90
CA LYS A 2 -15.88 7.56 -12.30
C LYS A 2 -15.49 6.21 -12.91
N LEU A 3 -15.47 5.18 -12.08
CA LEU A 3 -15.13 3.82 -12.47
C LEU A 3 -16.19 2.89 -11.87
N ASP A 4 -16.82 2.09 -12.71
CA ASP A 4 -17.74 1.03 -12.29
C ASP A 4 -16.97 -0.29 -12.27
N ILE A 5 -17.00 -1.00 -11.14
CA ILE A 5 -16.26 -2.24 -10.93
C ILE A 5 -17.25 -3.31 -10.50
N GLU A 6 -17.25 -4.44 -11.20
CA GLU A 6 -18.00 -5.61 -10.77
C GLU A 6 -17.22 -6.35 -9.67
N LEU A 7 -17.88 -6.56 -8.53
CA LEU A 7 -17.36 -7.34 -7.43
C LEU A 7 -18.16 -8.64 -7.31
N SER A 8 -17.47 -9.74 -7.02
CA SER A 8 -18.18 -10.94 -6.58
C SER A 8 -18.95 -10.64 -5.28
N PRO A 9 -20.04 -11.37 -4.98
CA PRO A 9 -20.80 -11.16 -3.75
C PRO A 9 -19.95 -11.20 -2.48
N ALA A 10 -18.97 -12.12 -2.42
CA ALA A 10 -18.04 -12.25 -1.30
C ALA A 10 -17.11 -11.04 -1.15
N GLN A 11 -16.62 -10.47 -2.26
CA GLN A 11 -15.79 -9.27 -2.24
C GLN A 11 -16.60 -8.04 -1.82
N ALA A 12 -17.83 -7.92 -2.32
CA ALA A 12 -18.73 -6.82 -1.97
C ALA A 12 -19.07 -6.84 -0.47
N GLU A 13 -19.32 -8.04 0.09
CA GLU A 13 -19.62 -8.17 1.52
C GLU A 13 -18.43 -7.80 2.39
N ARG A 14 -17.25 -8.32 2.06
CA ARG A 14 -16.03 -8.00 2.79
C ARG A 14 -15.68 -6.51 2.73
N LEU A 15 -15.94 -5.84 1.61
CA LEU A 15 -15.75 -4.40 1.51
C LEU A 15 -16.70 -3.63 2.44
N ARG A 16 -17.95 -4.07 2.57
CA ARG A 16 -18.93 -3.45 3.49
C ARG A 16 -18.53 -3.63 4.94
N GLU A 17 -18.17 -4.85 5.33
CA GLU A 17 -17.74 -5.17 6.70
C GLU A 17 -16.54 -4.31 7.13
N GLU A 18 -15.52 -4.19 6.28
CA GLU A 18 -14.34 -3.39 6.57
C GLU A 18 -14.66 -1.89 6.60
N ALA A 19 -15.53 -1.41 5.70
CA ALA A 19 -15.96 -0.02 5.70
C ALA A 19 -16.75 0.33 6.97
N GLU A 20 -17.65 -0.55 7.40
CA GLU A 20 -18.40 -0.40 8.66
C GLU A 20 -17.48 -0.38 9.87
N ARG A 21 -16.51 -1.31 9.93
CA ARG A 21 -15.51 -1.36 11.00
C ARG A 21 -14.72 -0.06 11.12
N LEU A 22 -14.41 0.57 9.99
CA LEU A 22 -13.67 1.83 9.90
C LEU A 22 -14.58 3.07 9.95
N ARG A 23 -15.91 2.89 10.00
CA ARG A 23 -16.93 3.95 9.97
C ARG A 23 -16.81 4.89 8.77
N VAL A 24 -16.53 4.31 7.61
CA VAL A 24 -16.48 5.00 6.31
C VAL A 24 -17.44 4.32 5.34
N THR A 25 -17.68 4.94 4.19
CA THR A 25 -18.42 4.28 3.10
C THR A 25 -17.55 3.27 2.35
N PRO A 26 -18.13 2.21 1.75
CA PRO A 26 -17.41 1.30 0.87
C PRO A 26 -16.63 2.01 -0.25
N GLU A 27 -17.19 3.08 -0.80
CA GLU A 27 -16.59 3.90 -1.85
C GLU A 27 -15.37 4.69 -1.35
N GLU A 28 -15.43 5.24 -0.14
CA GLU A 28 -14.30 5.92 0.49
C GLU A 28 -13.17 4.95 0.80
N LEU A 29 -13.49 3.77 1.33
CA LEU A 29 -12.51 2.72 1.59
C LEU A 29 -11.85 2.24 0.29
N ALA A 30 -12.64 1.96 -0.75
CA ALA A 30 -12.11 1.55 -2.05
C ALA A 30 -11.21 2.63 -2.67
N ARG A 31 -11.59 3.90 -2.54
CA ARG A 31 -10.77 5.03 -3.00
C ARG A 31 -9.46 5.13 -2.23
N ALA A 32 -9.50 5.02 -0.91
CA ALA A 32 -8.31 5.08 -0.07
C ALA A 32 -7.34 3.94 -0.40
N ALA A 33 -7.85 2.72 -0.53
CA ALA A 33 -7.07 1.55 -0.93
C ALA A 33 -6.44 1.72 -2.33
N LEU A 34 -7.18 2.27 -3.30
CA LEU A 34 -6.65 2.56 -4.62
C LEU A 34 -5.60 3.66 -4.59
N SER A 35 -5.79 4.70 -3.77
CA SER A 35 -4.81 5.78 -3.59
C SER A 35 -3.52 5.26 -2.95
N ASP A 36 -3.61 4.36 -1.99
CA ASP A 36 -2.47 3.72 -1.34
C ASP A 36 -1.74 2.80 -2.34
N LEU A 37 -2.48 1.97 -3.08
CA LEU A 37 -1.92 1.09 -4.11
C LEU A 37 -1.21 1.85 -5.24
N LEU A 38 -1.76 3.00 -5.66
CA LEU A 38 -1.20 3.83 -6.72
C LEU A 38 -0.19 4.86 -6.20
N SER A 39 0.00 4.95 -4.88
CA SER A 39 1.06 5.78 -4.35
C SER A 39 2.41 5.20 -4.78
N GLU A 40 3.27 6.03 -5.35
CA GLU A 40 4.66 5.60 -5.55
C GLU A 40 5.25 5.25 -4.18
N PRO A 41 6.03 4.16 -4.05
CA PRO A 41 6.73 3.89 -2.82
C PRO A 41 7.50 5.15 -2.45
N ASP A 42 7.27 5.65 -1.24
CA ASP A 42 7.82 6.92 -0.79
C ASP A 42 9.31 6.97 -1.18
N GLU A 43 9.67 7.85 -2.11
CA GLU A 43 11.05 7.91 -2.65
C GLU A 43 12.05 8.15 -1.51
N SER A 44 11.58 8.70 -0.38
CA SER A 44 12.35 8.77 0.86
C SER A 44 12.64 7.39 1.48
N PHE A 45 11.66 6.47 1.49
CA PHE A 45 11.83 5.08 1.93
C PHE A 45 12.80 4.33 1.01
N LYS A 46 12.63 4.46 -0.31
CA LYS A 46 13.51 3.82 -1.30
C LYS A 46 14.96 4.30 -1.15
N THR A 47 15.15 5.63 -1.03
CA THR A 47 16.46 6.24 -0.76
C THR A 47 17.06 5.76 0.57
N ALA A 48 16.25 5.65 1.62
CA ALA A 48 16.70 5.16 2.92
C ALA A 48 17.11 3.68 2.85
N ALA A 49 16.31 2.85 2.19
CA ALA A 49 16.59 1.42 1.98
C ALA A 49 17.90 1.23 1.19
N GLU A 50 18.11 1.97 0.10
CA GLU A 50 19.36 1.94 -0.66
C GLU A 50 20.57 2.37 0.17
N ARG A 51 20.42 3.40 1.02
CA ARG A 51 21.48 3.85 1.92
C ARG A 51 21.86 2.76 2.94
N VAL A 52 20.87 2.07 3.52
CA VAL A 52 21.09 0.98 4.48
C VAL A 52 21.80 -0.21 3.80
N LEU A 53 21.30 -0.64 2.64
CA LEU A 53 21.88 -1.74 1.88
C LEU A 53 23.34 -1.46 1.47
N ARG A 54 23.64 -0.25 0.99
CA ARG A 54 25.00 0.17 0.66
C ARG A 54 25.93 0.19 1.88
N LYS A 55 25.49 0.75 3.00
CA LYS A 55 26.27 0.73 4.25
C LYS A 55 26.57 -0.70 4.71
N ASN A 56 25.59 -1.60 4.64
CA ASN A 56 25.79 -3.00 5.02
C ASN A 56 26.76 -3.71 4.07
N ASN A 57 26.66 -3.48 2.76
CA ASN A 57 27.59 -4.04 1.78
C ASN A 57 29.04 -3.59 2.06
N GLU A 58 29.25 -2.31 2.37
CA GLU A 58 30.56 -1.79 2.77
C GLU A 58 31.06 -2.40 4.08
N LEU A 59 30.19 -2.60 5.06
CA LEU A 59 30.50 -3.27 6.33
C LEU A 59 30.95 -4.71 6.10
N TYR A 60 30.18 -5.48 5.32
CA TYR A 60 30.53 -6.86 4.98
C TYR A 60 31.83 -6.95 4.18
N ARG A 61 32.11 -6.02 3.26
CA ARG A 61 33.40 -5.95 2.55
C ARG A 61 34.61 -5.70 3.45
N ARG A 62 34.44 -5.03 4.58
CA ARG A 62 35.53 -4.76 5.53
C ARG A 62 35.77 -5.91 6.52
N LEU A 63 34.81 -6.83 6.63
CA LEU A 63 34.84 -7.97 7.54
C LEU A 63 35.35 -9.26 6.86
N ALA A 64 35.56 -9.23 5.54
CA ALA A 64 36.15 -10.31 4.74
C ALA A 64 37.59 -9.95 4.34
#